data_AF-A0A197KI29-F1
#
_entry.id   AF-A0A197KI29-F1
#
_cell.length_a   1.000
_cell.length_b   1.000
_cell.length_c   1.000
_cell.angle_alpha   90.00
_cell.angle_beta   90.00
_cell.angle_gamma   90.00
#
_symmetry.space_group_name_H-M   'P 1'
#
loop_
_entity.id
_entity.type
_entity.pdbx_description
1 polymer ?
#
loop_
_entity_poly.entity_id
_entity_poly.type
_entity_poly.pdbx_seq_one_letter_code
_entity_poly.pdbx_strand_id
1 'polypeptide(L)' 'MILDPTIRDKVRYLDRNHLVTDPATYYRLGPVTDTWTEEERQIFIKRYLIYPKQFGKIAAGLEEKTASQCVLFYYREKK' A
#
# COMPACT_ATOMS: atom_id res chain seq x y z
N MET A 1 19.41 -34.36 -15.56
CA MET A 1 19.84 -35.53 -14.78
C MET A 1 18.60 -36.12 -14.13
N ILE A 2 18.26 -37.38 -14.40
CA ILE A 2 17.10 -38.05 -13.80
C ILE A 2 17.57 -38.64 -12.47
N LEU A 3 16.98 -38.18 -11.37
CA LEU A 3 17.32 -38.65 -10.02
C LEU A 3 16.44 -39.86 -9.65
N ASP A 4 17.02 -40.80 -8.91
CA ASP A 4 16.31 -41.92 -8.29
C ASP A 4 15.12 -41.42 -7.44
N PRO A 5 13.96 -42.11 -7.42
CA PRO A 5 12.77 -41.66 -6.70
C PRO A 5 13.02 -41.37 -5.22
N THR A 6 13.91 -42.12 -4.56
CA THR A 6 14.24 -41.93 -3.14
C THR A 6 15.08 -40.68 -2.89
N ILE A 7 15.88 -40.27 -3.86
CA ILE A 7 16.70 -39.05 -3.82
C ILE A 7 15.84 -37.85 -4.22
N ARG A 8 14.95 -38.01 -5.20
CA ARG A 8 14.02 -36.96 -5.66
C ARG A 8 13.19 -36.40 -4.51
N ASP A 9 12.67 -37.26 -3.64
CA ASP A 9 11.84 -36.83 -2.51
C ASP A 9 12.67 -36.14 -1.40
N LYS A 10 13.97 -36.44 -1.31
CA LYS A 10 14.92 -35.80 -0.36
C LYS A 10 15.51 -34.49 -0.89
N VAL A 11 15.59 -34.32 -2.22
CA VAL A 11 16.21 -33.16 -2.90
C VAL A 11 15.13 -32.30 -3.57
N ARG A 12 14.04 -32.03 -2.83
CA ARG A 12 13.02 -31.09 -3.29
C ARG A 12 13.54 -29.66 -3.09
N TYR A 13 13.67 -28.90 -4.17
CA TYR A 13 13.94 -27.47 -4.08
C TYR A 13 12.76 -26.79 -3.38
N LEU A 14 13.04 -26.16 -2.24
CA LEU A 14 12.08 -25.32 -1.52
C LEU A 14 12.40 -23.88 -1.84
N ASP A 15 11.67 -23.32 -2.80
CA ASP A 15 11.75 -21.89 -3.06
C ASP A 15 11.13 -21.13 -1.88
N ARG A 16 11.93 -20.29 -1.24
CA ARG A 16 11.50 -19.40 -0.15
C ARG A 16 11.60 -17.94 -0.56
N ASN A 17 11.87 -17.64 -1.83
CA ASN A 17 11.91 -16.28 -2.32
C ASN A 17 10.54 -15.62 -2.12
N HIS A 18 10.55 -14.40 -1.61
CA HIS A 18 9.35 -13.63 -1.26
C HIS A 18 8.39 -14.35 -0.29
N LEU A 19 8.84 -15.37 0.45
CA LEU A 19 8.03 -16.01 1.48
C LEU A 19 7.77 -15.00 2.61
N VAL A 20 6.54 -14.50 2.67
CA VAL A 20 6.06 -13.65 3.77
C VAL A 20 5.51 -14.56 4.87
N THR A 21 6.27 -14.72 5.94
CA THR A 21 5.90 -15.59 7.08
C THR A 21 4.85 -14.96 7.99
N ASP A 22 4.84 -13.62 8.08
CA ASP A 22 3.84 -12.85 8.82
C ASP A 22 3.31 -11.71 7.94
N PRO A 23 2.17 -11.93 7.24
CA PRO A 23 1.57 -10.92 6.37
C PRO A 23 1.13 -9.66 7.12
N ALA A 24 0.68 -9.78 8.36
CA ALA A 24 0.17 -8.64 9.13
C ALA A 24 1.28 -7.62 9.40
N THR A 25 2.44 -8.12 9.85
CA THR A 25 3.62 -7.28 10.06
C THR A 25 4.23 -6.81 8.74
N TYR A 26 4.36 -7.69 7.75
CA TYR A 26 5.00 -7.38 6.47
C TYR A 26 4.27 -6.26 5.71
N TYR A 27 2.94 -6.33 5.63
CA TYR A 27 2.12 -5.31 4.98
C TYR A 27 1.73 -4.15 5.90
N ARG A 28 2.22 -4.15 7.15
CA ARG A 28 1.88 -3.15 8.16
C ARG A 28 0.36 -2.96 8.27
N LEU A 29 -0.37 -4.07 8.38
CA LEU A 29 -1.83 -4.11 8.61
C LEU A 29 -2.22 -3.63 10.03
N GLY A 30 -1.31 -3.00 10.77
CA GLY A 30 -1.57 -2.36 12.05
C GLY A 30 -2.57 -1.20 11.93
N PRO A 31 -2.98 -0.60 13.05
CA PRO A 31 -3.93 0.51 13.05
C PRO A 31 -3.41 1.61 12.12
N VAL A 32 -4.20 1.88 11.07
CA VAL A 32 -3.90 2.92 10.09
C VAL A 32 -3.94 4.25 10.82
N THR A 33 -2.77 4.84 11.07
CA THR A 33 -2.63 6.17 11.67
C THR A 33 -2.95 7.29 10.68
N ASP A 34 -3.40 6.96 9.47
CA ASP A 34 -3.81 7.93 8.45
C ASP A 34 -5.19 8.52 8.78
N THR A 35 -5.21 9.32 9.85
CA THR A 35 -6.35 10.11 10.28
C THR A 35 -6.45 11.37 9.42
N TRP A 36 -7.68 11.71 9.04
CA TRP A 36 -7.98 12.90 8.22
C TRP A 36 -8.89 13.83 9.00
N THR A 37 -8.42 15.05 9.28
CA THR A 37 -9.27 16.09 9.88
C THR A 37 -10.28 16.61 8.86
N GLU A 38 -11.31 17.31 9.32
CA GLU A 38 -12.28 17.90 8.39
C GLU A 38 -11.62 18.94 7.48
N GLU A 39 -10.69 19.73 8.03
CA GLU A 39 -9.92 20.73 7.28
C GLU A 39 -9.10 20.08 6.16
N GLU A 40 -8.40 18.98 6.46
CA GLU A 40 -7.63 18.23 5.46
C GLU A 40 -8.53 17.68 4.35
N ARG A 41 -9.72 17.16 4.68
CA ARG A 41 -10.70 16.69 3.69
C ARG A 41 -11.17 17.83 2.79
N GLN A 42 -11.51 18.98 3.36
CA GLN A 42 -11.94 20.15 2.59
C GLN A 42 -10.84 20.67 1.67
N ILE A 43 -9.59 20.69 2.15
CA ILE A 43 -8.43 21.04 1.31
C ILE A 43 -8.28 20.04 0.17
N PHE A 44 -8.37 18.75 0.47
CA PHE A 44 -8.29 17.69 -0.54
C PHE A 44 -9.34 17.88 -1.64
N ILE A 45 -10.62 18.08 -1.27
CA ILE A 45 -11.72 18.27 -2.22
C ILE A 45 -11.47 19.50 -3.10
N LYS A 46 -11.16 20.65 -2.50
CA LYS A 46 -10.89 21.90 -3.24
C LYS A 46 -9.74 21.73 -4.23
N ARG A 47 -8.65 21.10 -3.82
CA ARG A 47 -7.49 20.88 -4.69
C ARG A 47 -7.77 19.82 -5.76
N TYR A 48 -8.57 18.80 -5.47
CA TYR A 48 -8.97 17.80 -6.45
C TYR A 48 -9.82 18.40 -7.57
N LEU A 49 -10.70 19.36 -7.26
CA LEU A 49 -11.47 20.10 -8.27
C LEU A 49 -10.59 20.87 -9.26
N ILE A 50 -9.43 21.38 -8.80
CA ILE A 50 -8.46 22.12 -9.62
C ILE A 50 -7.49 21.17 -10.34
N TYR A 51 -7.06 20.11 -9.65
CA TYR A 51 -6.00 19.19 -10.08
C TYR A 51 -6.48 17.74 -10.04
N PRO A 52 -7.42 17.34 -10.91
CA PRO A 52 -8.04 16.02 -10.85
C PRO A 52 -6.99 14.91 -10.99
N LYS A 53 -6.95 14.02 -9.99
CA LYS A 53 -6.02 12.87 -9.88
C LYS A 53 -4.52 13.22 -9.92
N GLN A 54 -4.14 14.49 -9.79
CA GLN A 54 -2.74 14.91 -9.67
C GLN A 54 -2.33 14.94 -8.18
N PHE A 55 -2.26 13.77 -7.56
CA PHE A 55 -2.12 13.63 -6.11
C PHE A 55 -0.86 14.28 -5.52
N GLY A 56 0.21 14.44 -6.30
CA GLY A 56 1.39 15.22 -5.87
C GLY A 56 1.08 16.71 -5.65
N LYS A 57 0.25 17.32 -6.51
CA LYS A 57 -0.18 18.73 -6.36
C LYS A 57 -1.21 18.92 -5.26
N ILE A 58 -2.02 17.89 -5.01
CA ILE A 58 -2.98 17.86 -3.91
C ILE A 58 -2.22 17.79 -2.58
N ALA A 59 -1.29 16.84 -2.45
CA ALA A 59 -0.43 16.68 -1.27
C ALA A 59 0.42 17.93 -0.97
N ALA A 60 0.86 18.67 -1.99
CA ALA A 60 1.58 19.94 -1.78
C ALA A 60 0.77 21.02 -1.02
N GLY A 61 -0.54 20.83 -0.82
CA GLY A 61 -1.36 21.69 0.04
C GLY A 61 -1.76 21.08 1.38
N LEU A 62 -1.24 19.89 1.71
CA LEU A 62 -1.52 19.16 2.93
C LEU A 62 -0.18 18.83 3.61
N GLU A 63 0.16 19.58 4.66
CA GLU A 63 1.48 19.49 5.31
C GLU A 63 1.77 18.08 5.87
N GLU A 64 0.74 17.44 6.44
CA GLU A 64 0.84 16.14 7.11
C GLU A 64 0.48 14.94 6.20
N LYS A 65 0.21 15.17 4.90
CA LYS A 65 -0.23 14.10 3.98
C LYS A 65 0.63 13.99 2.74
N THR A 66 1.16 12.79 2.53
CA THR A 66 1.90 12.42 1.32
C THR A 66 0.98 12.19 0.12
N ALA A 67 1.56 12.20 -1.08
CA ALA A 67 0.85 11.83 -2.31
C ALA A 67 0.26 10.41 -2.22
N SER A 68 0.97 9.46 -1.62
CA SER A 68 0.48 8.08 -1.42
C SER A 68 -0.74 8.03 -0.50
N GLN A 69 -0.76 8.81 0.58
CA GLN A 69 -1.93 8.94 1.45
C GLN A 69 -3.11 9.59 0.72
N CYS A 70 -2.86 10.62 -0.09
CA CYS A 70 -3.89 11.24 -0.95
C CYS A 70 -4.51 10.24 -1.94
N VAL A 71 -3.71 9.33 -2.52
CA VAL A 71 -4.21 8.24 -3.37
C VAL A 71 -5.10 7.30 -2.55
N LEU A 72 -4.63 6.85 -1.38
CA LEU A 72 -5.40 5.95 -0.51
C LEU A 72 -6.73 6.58 -0.07
N PHE A 73 -6.70 7.84 0.36
CA PHE A 73 -7.88 8.62 0.72
C PHE A 73 -8.90 8.66 -0.42
N TYR A 74 -8.47 8.99 -1.64
CA TYR A 74 -9.35 8.98 -2.80
C TYR A 74 -10.03 7.63 -3.01
N TYR A 75 -9.29 6.52 -3.01
CA TYR A 75 -9.90 5.20 -3.25
C TYR A 75 -10.80 4.71 -2.11
N ARG A 76 -10.61 5.21 -0.88
CA ARG A 76 -11.48 4.92 0.26
C ARG A 76 -12.78 5.71 0.20
N GLU A 77 -12.72 6.99 -0.16
CA GLU A 77 -13.86 7.92 -0.06
C GLU A 77 -14.67 8.08 -1.35
N LYS A 78 -14.12 7.77 -2.53
CA LYS A 78 -14.73 8.04 -3.85
C LYS A 78 -16.01 7.24 -4.19
N LYS A 79 -16.61 6.54 -3.24
CA LYS A 79 -17.83 5.74 -3.50
C LYS A 79 -18.96 6.59 -4.05
#